data_AF-A0A536Y571-F1
#
_entry.id   AF-A0A536Y571-F1
#
_cell.length_a   1.000
_cell.length_b   1.000
_cell.length_c   1.000
_cell.angle_alpha   90.00
_cell.angle_beta   90.00
_cell.angle_gamma   90.00
#
_symmetry.space_group_name_H-M   'P 1'
#
loop_
_entity.id
_entity.type
_entity.pdbx_description
1 polymer ?
#
loop_
_entity_poly.entity_id
_entity_poly.type
_entity_poly.pdbx_seq_one_letter_code
_entity_poly.pdbx_strand_id
1 'polypeptide(L)'
;MKIGFATLALAAMLSGAAQAQDYPARPVRLVVPYAAGGNADIFGRTLAQKLGDALKQPFVVENRAGANGGIGADFVAKSAPDGYTLLVTANGPIVVNPVLYAKVPYDPVRDFAPVAQCTVYQYVLVTLAGSSIKS
;
A
#
# COMPACT_ATOMS: atom_id res chain seq x y z
N MET A 1 36.15 45.10 -9.24
CA MET A 1 34.81 44.52 -8.98
C MET A 1 34.24 43.90 -10.27
N LYS A 2 34.84 42.79 -10.77
CA LYS A 2 34.37 42.11 -12.02
C LYS A 2 34.45 40.58 -11.97
N ILE A 3 34.89 39.99 -10.85
CA ILE A 3 35.11 38.53 -10.72
C ILE A 3 33.87 37.82 -10.15
N GLY A 4 32.95 38.55 -9.49
CA GLY A 4 31.78 37.94 -8.84
C GLY A 4 30.64 37.50 -9.77
N PHE A 5 30.56 38.04 -10.99
CA PHE A 5 29.49 37.69 -11.93
C PHE A 5 29.73 36.39 -12.71
N ALA A 6 31.00 36.00 -12.90
CA ALA A 6 31.34 34.78 -13.65
C ALA A 6 31.05 33.50 -12.85
N THR A 7 31.17 33.54 -11.52
CA THR A 7 30.97 32.37 -10.66
C THR A 7 29.50 31.98 -10.50
N LEU A 8 28.57 32.95 -10.60
CA LEU A 8 27.14 32.70 -10.46
C LEU A 8 26.53 32.04 -11.71
N ALA A 9 27.08 32.32 -12.90
CA ALA A 9 26.61 31.72 -14.16
C ALA A 9 27.00 30.24 -14.30
N LEU A 10 28.13 29.82 -13.73
CA LEU A 10 28.58 28.43 -13.78
C LEU A 10 27.75 27.52 -12.86
N ALA A 11 27.24 28.04 -11.73
CA ALA A 11 26.36 27.31 -10.82
C ALA A 11 24.98 27.01 -11.44
N ALA A 12 24.49 27.87 -12.35
CA ALA A 12 23.23 27.63 -13.06
C ALA A 12 23.33 26.50 -14.11
N MET A 13 24.51 26.27 -14.69
CA MET A 13 24.74 25.21 -15.68
C MET A 13 24.95 23.81 -15.06
N LEU A 14 25.21 23.74 -13.74
CA LEU A 14 25.28 22.50 -12.97
C LEU A 14 23.91 22.05 -12.43
N SER A 15 22.85 22.79 -12.73
CA SER A 15 21.47 22.37 -12.50
C SER A 15 21.09 21.34 -13.56
N GLY A 16 21.70 20.15 -13.50
CA GLY A 16 21.34 19.01 -14.34
C GLY A 16 19.84 18.80 -14.24
N ALA A 17 19.18 18.71 -15.40
CA ALA A 17 17.76 18.43 -15.48
C ALA A 17 17.47 17.18 -14.63
N ALA A 18 16.79 17.36 -13.50
CA ALA A 18 16.24 16.26 -12.75
C ALA A 18 15.21 15.58 -13.65
N GLN A 19 15.64 14.50 -14.33
CA GLN A 19 14.73 13.59 -14.99
C GLN A 19 13.86 13.02 -13.87
N ALA A 20 12.62 13.50 -13.76
CA ALA A 20 11.62 12.83 -12.96
C ALA A 20 11.59 11.38 -13.46
N GLN A 21 12.06 10.44 -12.64
CA GLN A 21 11.99 9.05 -13.02
C GLN A 21 10.52 8.69 -13.15
N ASP A 22 10.14 8.13 -14.30
CA ASP A 22 8.81 7.59 -14.49
C ASP A 22 8.58 6.53 -13.41
N TYR A 23 7.62 6.81 -12.52
CA TYR A 23 7.15 5.83 -11.56
C TYR A 23 5.99 5.05 -12.18
N PRO A 24 5.94 3.72 -12.00
CA PRO A 24 6.99 2.85 -11.48
C PRO A 24 8.08 2.53 -12.53
N ALA A 25 9.33 2.41 -12.09
CA ALA A 25 10.48 2.01 -12.94
C ALA A 25 10.88 0.53 -12.76
N ARG A 26 10.27 -0.17 -11.80
CA ARG A 26 10.51 -1.58 -11.47
C ARG A 26 9.22 -2.19 -10.87
N PRO A 27 9.14 -3.52 -10.69
CA PRO A 27 7.97 -4.14 -10.08
C PRO A 27 7.60 -3.56 -8.71
N VAL A 28 6.30 -3.38 -8.47
CA VAL A 28 5.74 -2.89 -7.21
C VAL A 28 5.16 -4.06 -6.42
N ARG A 29 5.46 -4.13 -5.13
CA ARG A 29 4.91 -5.14 -4.22
C ARG A 29 3.59 -4.65 -3.67
N LEU A 30 2.54 -5.44 -3.87
CA LEU A 30 1.21 -5.16 -3.37
C LEU A 30 0.90 -6.14 -2.23
N VAL A 31 1.12 -5.70 -0.99
CA VAL A 31 0.94 -6.53 0.21
C VAL A 31 -0.54 -6.63 0.54
N VAL A 32 -1.07 -7.85 0.53
CA VAL A 32 -2.41 -8.17 0.99
C VAL A 32 -2.28 -8.81 2.39
N PRO A 33 -2.79 -8.18 3.46
CA PRO A 33 -2.53 -8.60 4.83
C PRO A 33 -3.43 -9.78 5.28
N TYR A 34 -3.89 -10.61 4.36
CA TYR A 34 -4.82 -11.73 4.59
C TYR A 34 -4.41 -12.96 3.77
N ALA A 35 -4.98 -14.12 4.13
CA ALA A 35 -4.70 -15.38 3.45
C ALA A 35 -5.07 -15.32 1.96
N ALA A 36 -4.29 -16.04 1.14
CA ALA A 36 -4.53 -16.16 -0.30
C ALA A 36 -5.88 -16.85 -0.57
N GLY A 37 -6.53 -16.50 -1.68
CA GLY A 37 -7.82 -17.06 -2.09
C GLY A 37 -9.05 -16.44 -1.41
N GLY A 38 -8.87 -15.58 -0.40
CA GLY A 38 -9.97 -14.82 0.21
C GLY A 38 -10.35 -13.56 -0.58
N ASN A 39 -11.42 -12.89 -0.17
CA ASN A 39 -11.94 -11.69 -0.84
C ASN A 39 -10.87 -10.59 -1.04
N ALA A 40 -10.05 -10.31 -0.03
CA ALA A 40 -9.00 -9.30 -0.12
C ALA A 40 -7.89 -9.68 -1.11
N ASP A 41 -7.57 -10.98 -1.24
CA ASP A 41 -6.57 -11.47 -2.20
C ASP A 41 -7.10 -11.40 -3.63
N ILE A 42 -8.35 -11.83 -3.86
CA ILE A 42 -9.03 -11.72 -5.15
C ILE A 42 -9.03 -10.26 -5.61
N PHE A 43 -9.45 -9.35 -4.73
CA PHE A 43 -9.41 -7.92 -4.99
C PHE A 43 -7.99 -7.42 -5.30
N GLY A 44 -7.00 -7.77 -4.46
CA GLY A 44 -5.60 -7.39 -4.66
C GLY A 44 -5.04 -7.84 -6.01
N ARG A 45 -5.35 -9.06 -6.45
CA ARG A 45 -4.94 -9.59 -7.76
C ARG A 45 -5.62 -8.87 -8.93
N THR A 46 -6.92 -8.59 -8.81
CA THR A 46 -7.63 -7.78 -9.83
C THR A 46 -7.05 -6.37 -9.92
N LEU A 47 -6.74 -5.74 -8.79
CA LEU A 47 -6.12 -4.42 -8.74
C LEU A 47 -4.72 -4.45 -9.36
N ALA A 48 -3.89 -5.42 -8.97
CA ALA A 48 -2.53 -5.58 -9.49
C ALA A 48 -2.51 -5.72 -11.02
N GLN A 49 -3.41 -6.54 -11.59
CA GLN A 49 -3.53 -6.67 -13.04
C GLN A 49 -3.85 -5.33 -13.72
N LYS A 50 -4.87 -4.61 -13.23
CA LYS A 50 -5.27 -3.32 -13.79
C LYS A 50 -4.19 -2.26 -13.67
N LEU A 51 -3.49 -2.21 -12.54
CA LEU A 51 -2.35 -1.31 -12.35
C LEU A 51 -1.20 -1.66 -13.29
N GLY A 52 -0.92 -2.95 -13.50
CA GLY A 52 0.10 -3.38 -14.46
C GLY A 52 -0.24 -2.99 -15.89
N ASP A 53 -1.51 -3.12 -16.29
CA ASP A 53 -1.98 -2.69 -17.60
C ASP A 53 -1.86 -1.17 -17.79
N ALA A 54 -2.16 -0.39 -16.75
CA ALA A 54 -2.15 1.08 -16.80
C ALA A 54 -0.74 1.67 -16.71
N LEU A 55 0.07 1.18 -15.78
CA LEU A 55 1.37 1.75 -15.41
C LEU A 55 2.56 1.00 -16.04
N LYS A 56 2.30 -0.04 -16.82
CA LYS A 56 3.29 -0.77 -17.63
C LYS A 56 4.45 -1.37 -16.82
N GLN A 57 4.23 -1.64 -15.54
CA GLN A 57 5.12 -2.42 -14.69
C GLN A 57 4.37 -3.50 -13.94
N PRO A 58 5.02 -4.62 -13.56
CA PRO A 58 4.38 -5.64 -12.76
C PRO A 58 4.00 -5.15 -11.36
N PHE A 59 2.76 -5.40 -10.94
CA PHE A 59 2.34 -5.31 -9.54
C PHE A 59 2.22 -6.73 -8.99
N VAL A 60 3.04 -7.08 -8.00
CA VAL A 60 3.17 -8.45 -7.49
C VAL A 60 2.45 -8.56 -6.15
N VAL A 61 1.43 -9.40 -6.08
CA VAL A 61 0.67 -9.64 -4.85
C VAL A 61 1.46 -10.53 -3.89
N GLU A 62 1.66 -10.05 -2.66
CA GLU A 62 2.24 -10.81 -1.56
C GLU A 62 1.24 -10.92 -0.41
N ASN A 63 0.84 -12.15 -0.08
CA ASN A 63 -0.03 -12.41 1.07
C ASN A 63 0.79 -12.47 2.37
N ARG A 64 0.52 -11.56 3.32
CA ARG A 64 1.15 -11.52 4.65
C ARG A 64 0.09 -11.54 5.74
N ALA A 65 -0.47 -12.72 5.97
CA ALA A 65 -1.58 -12.93 6.90
C ALA A 65 -1.14 -12.92 8.38
N GLY A 66 -2.09 -12.60 9.26
CA GLY A 66 -1.95 -12.75 10.71
C GLY A 66 -2.31 -11.47 11.49
N ALA A 67 -2.68 -11.65 12.76
CA ALA A 67 -3.10 -10.58 13.66
C ALA A 67 -4.17 -9.64 13.05
N ASN A 68 -5.20 -10.20 12.42
CA ASN A 68 -6.25 -9.44 11.73
C ASN A 68 -5.69 -8.42 10.70
N GLY A 69 -4.60 -8.78 10.04
CA GLY A 69 -3.89 -7.94 9.07
C GLY A 69 -2.78 -7.07 9.65
N GLY A 70 -2.58 -7.10 10.98
CA GLY A 70 -1.54 -6.33 11.65
C GLY A 70 -0.12 -6.68 11.22
N ILE A 71 0.18 -7.95 10.91
CA ILE A 71 1.52 -8.36 10.46
C ILE A 71 1.87 -7.74 9.10
N GLY A 72 0.93 -7.79 8.14
CA GLY A 72 1.12 -7.17 6.83
C GLY A 72 1.21 -5.64 6.92
N ALA A 73 0.38 -5.02 7.76
CA ALA A 73 0.43 -3.58 7.98
C ALA A 73 1.77 -3.14 8.61
N ASP A 74 2.24 -3.83 9.65
CA ASP A 74 3.55 -3.57 10.28
C ASP A 74 4.72 -3.67 9.29
N PHE A 75 4.68 -4.71 8.45
CA PHE A 75 5.68 -4.90 7.40
C PHE A 75 5.73 -3.72 6.42
N VAL A 76 4.56 -3.24 5.96
CA VAL A 76 4.51 -2.10 5.03
C VAL A 76 4.89 -0.79 5.72
N ALA A 77 4.43 -0.54 6.96
CA ALA A 77 4.78 0.65 7.74
C ALA A 77 6.30 0.81 7.92
N LYS A 78 7.04 -0.30 8.00
CA LYS A 78 8.50 -0.33 8.15
C LYS A 78 9.27 -0.46 6.83
N SER A 79 8.57 -0.55 5.70
CA SER A 79 9.19 -0.61 4.38
C SER A 79 9.69 0.76 3.93
N ALA A 80 10.56 0.79 2.91
CA ALA A 80 11.02 2.04 2.34
C ALA A 80 9.82 2.86 1.81
N PRO A 81 9.71 4.17 2.14
CA PRO A 81 8.61 5.03 1.69
C PRO A 81 8.83 5.52 0.25
N ASP A 82 9.15 4.60 -0.67
CA ASP A 82 9.50 4.88 -2.07
C ASP A 82 8.41 4.48 -3.07
N GLY A 83 7.24 4.06 -2.58
CA GLY A 83 6.10 3.64 -3.38
C GLY A 83 6.21 2.24 -3.98
N TYR A 84 7.29 1.48 -3.74
CA TYR A 84 7.43 0.12 -4.29
C TYR A 84 6.91 -0.98 -3.36
N THR A 85 6.48 -0.63 -2.16
CA THR A 85 5.75 -1.51 -1.26
C THR A 85 4.46 -0.84 -0.83
N LEU A 86 3.34 -1.34 -1.32
CA LEU A 86 2.00 -0.79 -1.08
C LEU A 86 1.18 -1.78 -0.25
N LEU A 87 0.28 -1.26 0.58
CA LEU A 87 -0.65 -2.06 1.38
C LEU A 87 -2.04 -2.02 0.76
N VAL A 88 -2.61 -3.18 0.42
CA VAL A 88 -4.05 -3.33 0.20
C VAL A 88 -4.71 -3.46 1.56
N THR A 89 -5.08 -2.32 2.12
CA THR A 89 -5.56 -2.25 3.49
C THR A 89 -7.07 -2.44 3.62
N ALA A 90 -7.53 -2.72 4.84
CA ALA A 90 -8.93 -2.85 5.20
C ALA A 90 -9.14 -2.38 6.65
N ASN A 91 -10.39 -2.43 7.13
CA ASN A 91 -10.75 -1.96 8.48
C ASN A 91 -9.99 -2.69 9.60
N GLY A 92 -9.63 -3.97 9.41
CA GLY A 92 -8.93 -4.78 10.40
C GLY A 92 -7.65 -4.12 10.94
N PRO A 93 -6.62 -3.92 10.12
CA PRO A 93 -5.38 -3.29 10.57
C PRO A 93 -5.52 -1.79 10.88
N ILE A 94 -6.33 -1.02 10.15
CA ILE A 94 -6.30 0.46 10.25
C ILE A 94 -7.23 1.01 11.33
N VAL A 95 -8.32 0.30 11.66
CA VAL A 95 -9.35 0.79 12.58
C VAL A 95 -9.55 -0.17 13.74
N VAL A 96 -9.80 -1.46 13.47
CA VAL A 96 -10.16 -2.42 14.51
C VAL A 96 -8.99 -2.68 15.46
N ASN A 97 -7.81 -3.00 14.93
CA ASN A 97 -6.66 -3.34 15.75
C ASN A 97 -6.19 -2.19 16.68
N PRO A 98 -6.06 -0.93 16.21
CA PRO A 98 -5.68 0.19 17.08
C PRO A 98 -6.67 0.49 18.20
N VAL A 99 -7.95 0.16 18.01
CA VAL A 99 -8.99 0.34 19.03
C VAL A 99 -9.07 -0.86 19.98
N LEU A 100 -8.84 -2.07 19.46
CA LEU A 100 -8.99 -3.31 20.22
C LEU A 100 -7.77 -3.65 21.07
N TYR A 101 -6.57 -3.40 20.56
CA TYR A 101 -5.32 -3.73 21.25
C TYR A 101 -4.71 -2.49 21.89
N ALA A 102 -4.27 -2.63 23.15
CA ALA A 102 -3.61 -1.54 23.87
C ALA A 102 -2.36 -1.00 23.16
N LYS A 103 -1.69 -1.84 22.34
CA LYS A 103 -0.57 -1.44 21.50
C LYS A 103 -0.55 -2.26 20.22
N VAL A 104 -0.45 -1.57 19.09
CA VAL A 104 -0.12 -2.12 17.78
C VAL A 104 1.29 -1.63 17.37
N PRO A 105 2.02 -2.37 16.52
CA PRO A 105 3.41 -2.02 16.18
C PRO A 105 3.55 -0.94 15.10
N TYR A 106 2.45 -0.30 14.68
CA TYR A 106 2.38 0.79 13.70
C TYR A 106 1.33 1.82 14.12
N ASP A 107 1.42 3.04 13.60
CA ASP A 107 0.41 4.09 13.71
C ASP A 107 -0.38 4.21 12.38
N PRO A 108 -1.71 3.98 12.37
CA PRO A 108 -2.50 3.96 11.14
C PRO A 108 -2.62 5.32 10.45
N VAL A 109 -2.37 6.43 11.17
CA VAL A 109 -2.49 7.80 10.64
C VAL A 109 -1.12 8.35 10.23
N ARG A 110 -0.09 8.12 11.04
CA ARG A 110 1.25 8.66 10.81
C ARG A 110 2.08 7.81 9.84
N ASP A 111 1.98 6.48 9.92
CA ASP A 111 2.93 5.58 9.24
C ASP A 111 2.47 5.18 7.82
N PHE A 112 1.29 5.63 7.38
CA PHE A 112 0.76 5.33 6.04
C PHE A 112 0.30 6.59 5.32
N ALA A 113 0.66 6.70 4.04
CA ALA A 113 0.09 7.68 3.12
C ALA A 113 -1.16 7.09 2.42
N PRO A 114 -2.37 7.63 2.64
CA PRO A 114 -3.56 7.16 1.93
C PRO A 114 -3.46 7.43 0.43
N VAL A 115 -3.64 6.40 -0.40
CA VAL A 115 -3.57 6.51 -1.87
C VAL A 115 -4.97 6.67 -2.47
N ALA A 116 -5.84 5.68 -2.27
CA ALA A 116 -7.20 5.69 -2.78
C ALA A 116 -8.10 4.69 -2.03
N GLN A 117 -9.38 5.02 -1.86
CA GLN A 117 -10.41 4.05 -1.48
C GLN A 117 -10.87 3.31 -2.73
N CYS A 118 -10.53 2.02 -2.81
CA CYS A 118 -10.79 1.25 -4.03
C CYS A 118 -12.12 0.50 -4.03
N THR A 119 -12.65 0.15 -2.86
CA THR A 119 -13.92 -0.60 -2.73
C THR A 119 -14.58 -0.34 -1.38
N VAL A 120 -15.89 -0.50 -1.35
CA VAL A 120 -16.71 -0.61 -0.14
C VAL A 120 -17.51 -1.89 -0.29
N TYR A 121 -17.51 -2.75 0.73
CA TYR A 121 -18.23 -4.02 0.70
C TYR A 121 -19.12 -4.15 1.93
N GLN A 122 -20.24 -4.87 1.77
CA GLN A 122 -21.17 -5.16 2.85
C GLN A 122 -20.81 -6.46 3.55
N TYR A 123 -21.01 -6.50 4.86
CA TYR A 123 -20.89 -7.73 5.64
C TYR A 123 -22.22 -8.48 5.63
N VAL A 124 -22.14 -9.80 5.53
CA VAL A 124 -23.29 -10.70 5.63
C VAL A 124 -23.05 -11.69 6.77
N LEU A 125 -24.09 -11.91 7.59
CA LEU A 125 -24.11 -12.97 8.57
C LEU A 125 -24.50 -14.26 7.85
N VAL A 126 -23.65 -15.27 7.92
CA VAL A 126 -23.88 -16.58 7.30
C VAL A 126 -23.79 -17.68 8.36
N THR A 127 -24.65 -18.68 8.21
CA THR A 127 -24.60 -19.91 9.01
C THR A 127 -24.16 -21.08 8.13
N LEU A 128 -23.75 -22.17 8.76
CA LEU A 128 -23.58 -23.44 8.04
C LEU A 128 -24.91 -23.86 7.42
N ALA A 129 -24.86 -24.51 6.26
CA ALA A 129 -26.05 -24.94 5.52
C ALA A 129 -26.96 -25.88 6.33
N GLY A 130 -26.39 -26.67 7.25
CA GLY A 130 -27.13 -27.55 8.16
C GLY A 130 -27.58 -26.89 9.48
N SER A 131 -27.39 -25.57 9.65
CA SER A 131 -27.80 -24.87 10.88
C SER A 131 -29.31 -24.89 11.06
N SER A 132 -29.78 -25.02 12.29
CA SER A 132 -31.20 -24.88 12.65
C SER A 132 -31.68 -23.43 12.65
N ILE A 133 -30.77 -22.46 12.58
CA ILE A 133 -31.07 -21.02 12.54
C ILE A 133 -31.54 -20.66 11.12
N LYS A 134 -32.78 -20.17 10.99
CA LYS A 134 -33.41 -19.83 9.70
C LYS A 134 -33.66 -18.33 9.48
N SER A 135 -33.54 -17.51 10.54
CA SER A 135 -33.68 -16.06 10.53
C SER A 135 -33.09 -15.46 11.79
#